data_AF-A0AAU5ZAR3-F1
#
_entry.id   AF-A0AAU5ZAR3-F1
#
_cell.length_a   1.000
_cell.length_b   1.000
_cell.length_c   1.000
_cell.angle_alpha   90.00
_cell.angle_beta   90.00
_cell.angle_gamma   90.00
#
_symmetry.space_group_name_H-M   'P 1'
#
loop_
_entity.id
_entity.type
_entity.pdbx_description
1 polymer ?
#
loop_
_entity_poly.entity_id
_entity_poly.type
_entity_poly.pdbx_seq_one_letter_code
_entity_poly.pdbx_strand_id
1 'polypeptide(L)'
;MVLLVLLAVVWKQPDEPRPVVTKPAPAPSVVLPDREPVFSGPPTRTVADVRLPSASPDFQFSFSAIVQWSTVLSGSRHADLGAVAVDALLERARALTARQQVTEESLNQHRLAALLGEPALDEKGQVRSWATEVRLRLPDADQKHLQHLAALHRRE
;
A
#
# COMPACT_ATOMS: atom_id res chain seq x y z
N MET A 1 -7.95 51.75 -99.04
CA MET A 1 -6.51 51.39 -99.12
C MET A 1 -5.92 51.76 -97.75
N VAL A 2 -5.43 50.91 -96.87
CA VAL A 2 -4.94 49.52 -96.92
C VAL A 2 -5.19 48.89 -95.54
N LEU A 3 -5.53 47.60 -95.57
CA LEU A 3 -5.64 46.64 -94.47
C LEU A 3 -4.28 46.43 -93.77
N LEU A 4 -4.21 46.34 -92.43
CA LEU A 4 -3.19 45.53 -91.75
C LEU A 4 -3.67 45.09 -90.36
N VAL A 5 -3.17 43.93 -89.96
CA VAL A 5 -3.80 42.91 -89.11
C VAL A 5 -2.99 42.73 -87.82
N LEU A 6 -3.69 42.37 -86.73
CA LEU A 6 -3.25 41.67 -85.50
C LEU A 6 -2.12 42.26 -84.63
N LEU A 7 -2.38 42.44 -83.33
CA LEU A 7 -2.03 41.44 -82.31
C LEU A 7 -2.63 41.85 -80.95
N ALA A 8 -3.63 41.11 -80.46
CA ALA A 8 -4.13 41.26 -79.10
C ALA A 8 -3.14 40.57 -78.15
N VAL A 9 -2.22 41.34 -77.56
CA VAL A 9 -1.36 40.84 -76.49
C VAL A 9 -2.18 40.81 -75.20
N VAL A 10 -2.73 39.63 -74.90
CA VAL A 10 -3.26 39.30 -73.58
C VAL A 10 -2.11 39.36 -72.58
N TRP A 11 -2.05 40.45 -71.81
CA TRP A 11 -1.19 40.55 -70.63
C TRP A 11 -1.81 39.70 -69.52
N LYS A 12 -1.33 38.47 -69.39
CA LYS A 12 -1.59 37.55 -68.28
C LYS A 12 -1.01 38.18 -67.01
N GLN A 13 -1.88 38.56 -66.07
CA GLN A 13 -1.45 39.13 -64.79
C GLN A 13 -0.61 38.11 -64.00
N PRO A 14 0.51 38.52 -63.41
CA PRO A 14 1.28 37.66 -62.52
C PRO A 14 0.49 37.47 -61.22
N ASP A 15 0.26 36.20 -60.87
CA ASP A 15 -0.37 35.74 -59.63
C ASP A 15 0.34 36.39 -58.42
N GLU A 16 -0.41 37.13 -57.60
CA GLU A 16 0.10 37.62 -56.32
C GLU A 16 0.48 36.42 -55.42
N PRO A 17 1.66 36.40 -54.80
CA PRO A 17 2.02 35.31 -53.91
C PRO A 17 1.10 35.37 -52.68
N ARG A 18 0.20 34.38 -52.56
CA ARG A 18 -0.59 34.18 -51.34
C ARG A 18 0.34 34.19 -50.12
N PRO A 19 -0.05 34.84 -49.02
CA PRO A 19 0.70 34.72 -47.77
C PRO A 19 0.72 33.23 -47.41
N VAL A 20 1.92 32.65 -47.45
CA VAL A 20 2.16 31.30 -46.94
C VAL A 20 1.88 31.39 -45.45
N VAL A 21 0.70 30.94 -45.02
CA VAL A 21 0.45 30.62 -43.62
C VAL A 21 1.41 29.48 -43.31
N THR A 22 2.58 29.82 -42.78
CA THR A 22 3.52 28.86 -42.24
C THR A 22 2.80 28.16 -41.11
N LYS A 23 2.31 26.95 -41.39
CA LYS A 23 1.82 26.03 -40.37
C LYS A 23 2.95 25.94 -39.32
N PRO A 24 2.72 26.33 -38.05
CA PRO A 24 3.77 26.22 -37.05
C PRO A 24 4.25 24.76 -37.05
N ALA A 25 5.56 24.59 -37.13
CA ALA A 25 6.17 23.28 -36.98
C ALA A 25 5.59 22.61 -35.72
N PRO A 26 5.18 21.33 -35.78
CA PRO A 26 4.72 20.68 -34.57
C PRO A 26 5.84 20.80 -33.53
N ALA A 27 5.51 21.36 -32.36
CA ALA A 27 6.44 21.37 -31.24
C ALA A 27 6.99 19.94 -31.09
N PRO A 28 8.29 19.76 -30.80
CA PRO A 28 8.81 18.42 -30.53
C PRO A 28 7.94 17.86 -29.42
N SER A 29 7.17 16.81 -29.76
CA SER A 29 6.40 16.09 -28.77
C SER A 29 7.40 15.68 -27.71
N VAL A 30 7.33 16.31 -26.54
CA VAL A 30 7.94 15.77 -25.34
C VAL A 30 7.21 14.45 -25.15
N VAL A 31 7.81 13.38 -25.67
CA VAL A 31 7.43 12.02 -25.34
C VAL A 31 7.74 11.94 -23.85
N LEU A 32 6.75 12.24 -23.02
CA LEU A 32 6.82 11.87 -21.62
C LEU A 32 7.08 10.37 -21.67
N PRO A 33 8.21 9.87 -21.13
CA PRO A 33 8.44 8.43 -21.10
C PRO A 33 7.18 7.82 -20.50
N ASP A 34 6.60 6.86 -21.22
CA ASP A 34 5.45 6.10 -20.78
C ASP A 34 5.82 5.59 -19.38
N ARG A 35 5.32 6.28 -18.34
CA ARG A 35 5.52 5.84 -16.97
C ARG A 35 4.64 4.61 -16.91
N GLU A 36 5.27 3.46 -17.11
CA GLU A 36 4.70 2.16 -16.76
C GLU A 36 3.93 2.39 -15.46
N PRO A 37 2.63 2.06 -15.38
CA PRO A 37 1.89 2.27 -14.16
C PRO A 37 2.62 1.48 -13.08
N VAL A 38 3.38 2.18 -12.24
CA VAL A 38 4.00 1.58 -11.07
C VAL A 38 2.82 1.10 -10.26
N PHE A 39 2.53 -0.20 -10.32
CA PHE A 39 1.68 -0.86 -9.35
C PHE A 39 2.41 -0.70 -8.01
N SER A 40 2.26 0.47 -7.42
CA SER A 40 2.66 0.74 -6.06
C SER A 40 1.74 -0.16 -5.27
N GLY A 41 2.30 -1.24 -4.75
CA GLY A 41 1.57 -2.11 -3.83
C GLY A 41 0.94 -1.27 -2.72
N PRO A 42 -0.05 -1.84 -2.02
CA PRO A 42 -0.63 -1.18 -0.86
C PRO A 42 0.49 -0.69 0.07
N PRO A 43 0.39 0.53 0.63
CA PRO A 43 1.40 1.03 1.54
C PRO A 43 1.60 0.04 2.70
N THR A 44 2.86 -0.17 3.06
CA THR A 44 3.28 -1.17 4.06
C THR A 44 4.10 -0.54 5.18
N ARG A 45 4.02 -1.14 6.38
CA ARG A 45 4.77 -0.73 7.57
C ARG A 45 5.08 -1.94 8.42
N THR A 46 6.37 -2.14 8.68
CA THR A 46 6.82 -3.22 9.55
C THR A 46 6.63 -2.84 11.01
N VAL A 47 6.01 -3.73 11.75
CA VAL A 47 5.86 -3.67 13.20
C VAL A 47 6.66 -4.85 13.77
N ALA A 48 7.63 -4.55 14.61
CA ALA A 48 8.50 -5.55 15.21
C ALA A 48 8.60 -5.32 16.72
N ASP A 49 8.84 -6.42 17.45
CA ASP A 49 9.06 -6.43 18.89
C ASP A 49 7.93 -5.81 19.73
N VAL A 50 6.68 -5.98 19.31
CA VAL A 50 5.54 -5.50 20.10
C VAL A 50 5.14 -6.55 21.12
N ARG A 51 5.07 -6.16 22.39
CA ARG A 51 4.63 -7.04 23.46
C ARG A 51 3.10 -7.09 23.53
N LEU A 52 2.56 -8.28 23.29
CA LEU A 52 1.13 -8.56 23.40
C LEU A 52 0.83 -9.36 24.68
N PRO A 53 -0.29 -9.06 25.37
CA PRO A 53 -0.70 -9.82 26.53
C PRO A 53 -1.09 -11.25 26.14
N SER A 54 -0.76 -12.21 26.97
CA SER A 54 -1.28 -13.58 26.85
C SER A 54 -2.44 -13.80 27.83
N ALA A 55 -3.10 -14.96 27.77
CA ALA A 55 -4.09 -15.36 28.77
C ALA A 55 -3.49 -15.52 30.18
N SER A 56 -2.17 -15.70 30.29
CA SER A 56 -1.47 -15.77 31.56
C SER A 56 -0.83 -14.42 31.88
N PRO A 57 -1.13 -13.80 33.03
CA PRO A 57 -0.64 -12.45 33.36
C PRO A 57 0.88 -12.37 33.49
N ASP A 58 1.54 -13.51 33.75
CA ASP A 58 2.98 -13.62 33.91
C ASP A 58 3.74 -13.71 32.58
N PHE A 59 3.05 -13.89 31.44
CA PHE A 59 3.66 -14.15 30.14
C PHE A 59 3.20 -13.18 29.07
N GLN A 60 4.12 -12.72 28.24
CA GLN A 60 3.85 -11.80 27.13
C GLN A 60 4.42 -12.37 25.82
N PHE A 61 3.69 -12.23 24.73
CA PHE A 61 4.19 -12.62 23.42
C PHE A 61 4.91 -11.45 22.73
N SER A 62 6.05 -11.72 22.10
CA SER A 62 6.66 -10.83 21.12
C SER A 62 5.99 -11.03 19.76
N PHE A 63 5.39 -9.96 19.27
CA PHE A 63 4.66 -9.90 18.01
C PHE A 63 5.46 -9.13 16.98
N SER A 64 5.50 -9.65 15.75
CA SER A 64 6.06 -8.96 14.59
C SER A 64 5.21 -9.24 13.37
N ALA A 65 4.90 -8.22 12.58
CA ALA A 65 4.12 -8.35 11.36
C ALA A 65 4.38 -7.18 10.40
N ILE A 66 4.06 -7.39 9.14
CA ILE A 66 4.03 -6.33 8.13
C ILE A 66 2.58 -5.88 7.98
N VAL A 67 2.29 -4.66 8.38
CA VAL A 67 0.97 -4.06 8.27
C VAL A 67 0.84 -3.45 6.87
N GLN A 68 -0.25 -3.76 6.19
CA GLN A 68 -0.62 -3.17 4.92
C GLN A 68 -1.98 -2.50 5.07
N TRP A 69 -2.20 -1.41 4.34
CA TRP A 69 -3.48 -0.71 4.42
C TRP A 69 -3.95 -0.11 3.10
N SER A 70 -5.25 0.13 3.03
CA SER A 70 -5.89 0.89 1.96
C SER A 70 -6.84 1.95 2.54
N THR A 71 -6.88 3.12 1.90
CA THR A 71 -7.76 4.21 2.32
C THR A 71 -9.17 3.97 1.78
N VAL A 72 -10.18 3.94 2.65
CA VAL A 72 -11.56 3.67 2.22
C VAL A 72 -12.30 4.97 1.87
N LEU A 73 -11.91 6.08 2.49
CA LEU A 73 -12.46 7.41 2.21
C LEU A 73 -11.36 8.31 1.65
N SER A 74 -11.59 8.88 0.47
CA SER A 74 -10.67 9.82 -0.20
C SER A 74 -10.45 11.14 0.55
N GLY A 75 -11.07 11.32 1.71
CA GLY A 75 -10.95 12.50 2.58
C GLY A 75 -10.46 12.18 3.98
N SER A 76 -9.69 11.09 4.15
CA SER A 76 -9.16 10.69 5.45
C SER A 76 -8.43 11.86 6.13
N ARG A 77 -8.83 12.19 7.37
CA ARG A 77 -8.40 13.41 8.06
C ARG A 77 -7.12 13.24 8.86
N HIS A 78 -6.58 12.02 8.91
CA HIS A 78 -5.36 11.74 9.68
C HIS A 78 -4.12 11.99 8.83
N ALA A 79 -3.17 12.73 9.40
CA ALA A 79 -1.90 13.04 8.74
C ALA A 79 -1.03 11.79 8.51
N ASP A 80 -1.16 10.77 9.36
CA ASP A 80 -0.49 9.47 9.21
C ASP A 80 -1.52 8.32 9.26
N LEU A 81 -1.90 7.84 8.07
CA LEU A 81 -2.82 6.69 7.94
C LEU A 81 -2.14 5.36 8.29
N GLY A 82 -0.81 5.30 8.19
CA GLY A 82 -0.04 4.13 8.59
C GLY A 82 -0.05 3.96 10.10
N ALA A 83 0.04 5.05 10.87
CA ALA A 83 -0.11 5.00 12.32
C ALA A 83 -1.49 4.48 12.73
N VAL A 84 -2.57 4.97 12.10
CA VAL A 84 -3.94 4.48 12.34
C VAL A 84 -4.07 3.00 11.99
N ALA A 85 -3.51 2.58 10.85
CA ALA A 85 -3.53 1.18 10.44
C ALA A 85 -2.82 0.26 11.44
N VAL A 86 -1.65 0.68 11.94
CA VAL A 86 -0.88 -0.05 12.94
C VAL A 86 -1.64 -0.12 14.26
N ASP A 87 -2.17 1.00 14.76
CA ASP A 87 -2.92 1.07 16.01
C ASP A 87 -4.15 0.15 15.99
N ALA A 88 -4.97 0.24 14.93
CA ALA A 88 -6.12 -0.64 14.73
C ALA A 88 -5.73 -2.12 14.65
N LEU A 89 -4.60 -2.44 14.00
CA LEU A 89 -4.11 -3.81 13.94
C LEU A 89 -3.62 -4.31 15.31
N LEU A 90 -2.91 -3.47 16.06
CA LEU A 90 -2.37 -3.80 17.38
C LEU A 90 -3.48 -4.02 18.40
N GLU A 91 -4.51 -3.18 18.42
CA GLU A 91 -5.68 -3.36 19.28
C GLU A 91 -6.39 -4.68 18.96
N ARG A 92 -6.55 -5.01 17.68
CA ARG A 92 -7.12 -6.28 17.25
C ARG A 92 -6.25 -7.47 17.67
N ALA A 93 -4.94 -7.38 17.49
CA ALA A 93 -3.99 -8.40 17.90
C ALA A 93 -4.00 -8.61 19.42
N ARG A 94 -4.10 -7.52 20.20
CA ARG A 94 -4.22 -7.53 21.65
C ARG A 94 -5.48 -8.23 22.13
N ALA A 95 -6.63 -7.91 21.52
CA ALA A 95 -7.90 -8.54 21.84
C ALA A 95 -7.90 -10.06 21.57
N LEU A 96 -7.22 -10.49 20.50
CA LEU A 96 -7.10 -11.90 20.14
C LEU A 96 -6.15 -12.66 21.08
N THR A 97 -4.98 -12.09 21.36
CA THR A 97 -3.92 -12.73 22.17
C THR A 97 -4.26 -12.79 23.66
N ALA A 98 -5.03 -11.84 24.18
CA ALA A 98 -5.48 -11.83 25.58
C ALA A 98 -6.29 -13.08 26.00
N ARG A 99 -6.84 -13.83 25.03
CA ARG A 99 -7.59 -15.07 25.27
C ARG A 99 -6.81 -16.34 24.93
N GLN A 100 -5.57 -16.21 24.43
CA GLN A 100 -4.77 -17.33 23.95
C GLN A 100 -3.82 -17.85 25.04
N GLN A 101 -3.82 -19.17 25.24
CA GLN A 101 -2.91 -19.85 26.16
C GLN A 101 -1.49 -19.94 25.59
N VAL A 102 -0.49 -19.83 26.45
CA VAL A 102 0.93 -19.82 26.04
C VAL A 102 1.43 -21.18 25.53
N THR A 103 0.79 -22.27 25.94
CA THR A 103 1.18 -23.65 25.58
C THR A 103 1.11 -23.94 24.07
N GLU A 104 0.25 -23.24 23.33
CA GLU A 104 -0.07 -23.52 21.92
C GLU A 104 0.51 -22.45 20.96
N GLU A 105 1.76 -22.03 21.16
CA GLU A 105 2.42 -20.94 20.42
C GLU A 105 2.27 -21.05 18.89
N SER A 106 2.64 -22.19 18.30
CA SER A 106 2.58 -22.40 16.84
C SER A 106 1.15 -22.33 16.29
N LEU A 107 0.19 -22.91 17.00
CA LEU A 107 -1.22 -22.88 16.61
C LEU A 107 -1.78 -21.46 16.73
N ASN A 108 -1.42 -20.76 17.80
CA ASN A 108 -1.78 -19.37 18.02
C ASN A 108 -1.22 -18.45 16.95
N GLN A 109 0.03 -18.67 16.52
CA GLN A 109 0.64 -17.93 15.42
C GLN A 109 -0.16 -18.12 14.12
N HIS A 110 -0.48 -19.36 13.73
CA HIS A 110 -1.24 -19.62 12.50
C HIS A 110 -2.65 -19.03 12.56
N ARG A 111 -3.34 -19.17 13.70
CA ARG A 111 -4.66 -18.56 13.90
C ARG A 111 -4.60 -17.04 13.84
N LEU A 112 -3.62 -16.43 14.51
CA LEU A 112 -3.45 -14.98 14.50
C LEU A 112 -3.10 -14.47 13.09
N ALA A 113 -2.27 -15.19 12.35
CA ALA A 113 -1.95 -14.88 10.97
C ALA A 113 -3.19 -14.93 10.07
N ALA A 114 -4.04 -15.94 10.23
CA ALA A 114 -5.30 -16.04 9.48
C ALA A 114 -6.24 -14.87 9.82
N LEU A 115 -6.40 -14.56 11.11
CA LEU A 115 -7.31 -13.50 11.55
C LEU A 115 -6.82 -12.10 11.21
N LEU A 116 -5.52 -11.82 11.32
CA LEU A 116 -4.92 -10.53 10.99
C LEU A 116 -4.71 -10.35 9.48
N GLY A 117 -4.62 -11.44 8.72
CA GLY A 117 -4.58 -11.43 7.26
C GLY A 117 -5.88 -10.96 6.61
N GLU A 118 -7.00 -11.00 7.34
CA GLU A 118 -8.26 -10.49 6.84
C GLU A 118 -8.32 -8.94 6.91
N PRO A 119 -8.65 -8.25 5.81
CA PRO A 119 -8.78 -6.80 5.79
C PRO A 119 -9.94 -6.33 6.67
N ALA A 120 -9.62 -5.65 7.77
CA ALA A 120 -10.61 -5.06 8.65
C ALA A 120 -10.57 -3.53 8.58
N LEU A 121 -11.71 -2.91 8.83
CA LEU A 121 -11.82 -1.47 8.90
C LEU A 121 -11.48 -0.98 10.31
N ASP A 122 -10.78 0.15 10.41
CA ASP A 122 -10.61 0.89 11.66
C ASP A 122 -11.97 1.33 12.24
N GLU A 123 -12.03 1.57 13.57
CA GLU A 123 -13.25 2.04 14.26
C GLU A 123 -13.85 3.29 13.61
N LYS A 124 -12.99 4.17 13.07
CA LYS A 124 -13.43 5.43 12.44
C LYS A 124 -13.79 5.28 10.97
N GLY A 125 -13.69 4.07 10.40
CA GLY A 125 -14.04 3.82 9.01
C GLY A 125 -13.06 4.37 7.97
N GLN A 126 -11.89 4.85 8.40
CA GLN A 126 -10.99 5.63 7.54
C GLN A 126 -10.02 4.76 6.72
N VAL A 127 -9.54 3.70 7.34
CA VAL A 127 -8.47 2.86 6.82
C VAL A 127 -8.87 1.40 6.97
N ARG A 128 -8.65 0.62 5.91
CA ARG A 128 -8.75 -0.84 5.94
C ARG A 128 -7.34 -1.40 6.10
N SER A 129 -7.07 -2.12 7.18
CA SER A 129 -5.76 -2.68 7.48
C SER A 129 -5.79 -4.20 7.58
N TRP A 130 -4.69 -4.82 7.14
CA TRP A 130 -4.41 -6.24 7.26
C TRP A 130 -2.92 -6.44 7.54
N ALA A 131 -2.56 -7.63 8.01
CA ALA A 131 -1.19 -8.00 8.28
C ALA A 131 -0.73 -9.17 7.43
N THR A 132 0.52 -9.13 7.01
CA THR A 132 1.24 -10.24 6.41
C THR A 132 2.48 -10.55 7.23
N GLU A 133 3.06 -11.74 7.02
CA GLU A 133 4.25 -12.19 7.75
C GLU A 133 4.11 -12.12 9.28
N VAL A 134 2.94 -12.50 9.78
CA VAL A 134 2.66 -12.49 11.22
C VAL A 134 3.50 -13.55 11.93
N ARG A 135 4.29 -13.10 12.89
CA ARG A 135 5.11 -13.91 13.79
C ARG A 135 4.72 -13.59 15.22
N LEU A 136 4.51 -14.65 15.99
CA LEU A 136 4.25 -14.59 17.42
C LEU A 136 5.30 -15.48 18.07
N ARG A 137 6.05 -14.93 19.02
CA ARG A 137 7.10 -15.64 19.73
C ARG A 137 6.99 -15.42 21.23
N LEU A 138 7.29 -16.42 22.04
CA LEU A 138 7.50 -16.18 23.47
C LEU A 138 8.96 -15.75 23.72
N PRO A 139 9.24 -14.71 24.53
CA PRO A 139 10.59 -14.33 24.90
C PRO A 139 11.36 -15.50 25.53
N ASP A 140 12.64 -15.67 25.19
CA ASP A 140 13.49 -16.75 25.72
C ASP A 140 13.54 -16.83 27.26
N ALA A 141 13.39 -15.68 27.93
CA ALA A 141 13.33 -15.61 29.40
C ALA A 141 12.11 -16.36 29.95
N ASP A 142 10.97 -16.24 29.28
CA ASP A 142 9.70 -16.85 29.66
C ASP A 142 9.63 -18.32 29.23
N GLN A 143 10.28 -18.69 28.13
CA GLN A 143 10.32 -20.07 27.65
C GLN A 143 11.02 -21.01 28.65
N LYS A 144 12.08 -20.55 29.32
CA LYS A 144 12.77 -21.32 30.38
C LYS A 144 11.90 -21.51 31.62
N HIS A 145 11.14 -20.49 32.00
CA HIS A 145 10.19 -20.57 33.11
C HIS A 145 9.07 -21.57 32.83
N LEU A 146 8.50 -21.56 31.61
CA LEU A 146 7.51 -22.56 31.20
C LEU A 146 8.08 -23.98 31.18
N GLN A 147 9.30 -24.17 30.69
CA GLN A 147 9.93 -25.49 30.71
C GLN A 147 10.15 -25.99 32.14
N HIS A 148 10.51 -25.09 33.06
CA HIS A 148 10.66 -25.43 34.48
C HIS A 148 9.32 -25.83 35.10
N LEU A 149 8.25 -25.06 34.85
CA LEU A 149 6.90 -25.37 35.35
C LEU A 149 6.33 -26.66 34.74
N ALA A 150 6.51 -26.88 33.45
CA ALA A 150 6.10 -28.11 32.78
C ALA A 150 6.88 -29.34 33.28
N ALA A 151 8.16 -29.17 33.63
CA ALA A 151 8.96 -30.23 34.23
C ALA A 151 8.53 -30.57 35.66
N LEU A 152 8.03 -29.60 36.43
CA LEU A 152 7.45 -29.82 37.75
C LEU A 152 6.11 -30.55 37.66
N HIS A 153 5.22 -30.13 36.76
CA HIS A 153 3.90 -30.74 36.57
C HIS A 153 3.99 -32.19 36.07
N ARG A 154 5.07 -32.59 35.38
CA ARG A 154 5.27 -33.97 34.88
C ARG A 154 5.73 -34.95 35.98
N ARG A 155 6.06 -34.46 37.18
CA ARG A 155 6.58 -35.29 38.28
C ARG A 155 5.53 -35.64 39.35
N GLU A 156 4.29 -35.23 39.14
CA GLU A 156 3.10 -35.71 39.86
C GLU A 156 2.39 -36.80 39.05
#